data_AF-A0A9C9Q2W0-F1
#
_entry.id   AF-A0A9C9Q2W0-F1
#
_cell.length_a   1.000
_cell.length_b   1.000
_cell.length_c   1.000
_cell.angle_alpha   90.00
_cell.angle_beta   90.00
_cell.angle_gamma   90.00
#
_symmetry.space_group_name_H-M   'P 1'
#
loop_
_entity.id
_entity.type
_entity.pdbx_description
1 polymer ?
#
loop_
_entity_poly.entity_id
_entity_poly.type
_entity_poly.pdbx_seq_one_letter_code
_entity_poly.pdbx_strand_id
1 'polypeptide(L)'
;DDDKIDPLFTAATTWLLWIQQRSEDWAAIADLPKVEAMLDRVLALDEGYEQGQAHYYLGILRSLRPPSLGGNPEQGRVHFKRAIELSHGHNLAAKVAYARYYARLIYDQELHDRLLNEVIASDPHVPGLTLSNVLAQREARKLLTSSADYFME
;
A
#
# COMPACT_ATOMS: atom_id res chain seq x y z
N ASP A 1 -23.94 2.71 -10.64
CA ASP A 1 -23.33 3.42 -11.77
C ASP A 1 -21.86 3.56 -11.54
N ASP A 2 -21.12 2.95 -12.45
CA ASP A 2 -19.66 2.95 -12.51
C ASP A 2 -19.11 4.39 -12.61
N ASP A 3 -19.91 5.33 -13.14
CA ASP A 3 -19.65 6.77 -13.20
C ASP A 3 -19.35 7.45 -11.84
N LYS A 4 -19.64 6.77 -10.71
CA LYS A 4 -19.38 7.30 -9.36
C LYS A 4 -18.13 6.73 -8.69
N ILE A 5 -17.49 5.72 -9.27
CA ILE A 5 -16.30 5.07 -8.67
C ILE A 5 -15.10 6.02 -8.76
N ASP A 6 -14.88 6.62 -9.94
CA ASP A 6 -13.79 7.58 -10.20
C ASP A 6 -13.77 8.78 -9.22
N PRO A 7 -14.88 9.54 -9.04
CA PRO A 7 -14.91 10.63 -8.05
C PRO A 7 -14.70 10.14 -6.62
N LEU A 8 -15.26 8.98 -6.26
CA LEU A 8 -15.14 8.43 -4.91
C LEU A 8 -13.69 8.05 -4.60
N PHE A 9 -13.05 7.33 -5.51
CA PHE A 9 -11.65 6.92 -5.37
C PHE A 9 -10.71 8.13 -5.35
N THR A 10 -10.94 9.11 -6.23
CA THR A 10 -10.15 10.36 -6.27
C THR A 10 -10.30 11.15 -4.97
N ALA A 11 -11.53 11.26 -4.44
CA ALA A 11 -11.78 11.94 -3.17
C ALA A 11 -11.11 11.20 -2.00
N ALA A 12 -11.19 9.87 -1.96
CA ALA A 12 -10.53 9.06 -0.92
C ALA A 12 -9.01 9.24 -0.92
N THR A 13 -8.37 9.12 -2.09
CA THR A 13 -6.91 9.21 -2.23
C THR A 13 -6.38 10.63 -2.02
N THR A 14 -7.12 11.65 -2.47
CA THR A 14 -6.77 13.06 -2.21
C THR A 14 -6.87 13.41 -0.73
N TRP A 15 -7.92 12.93 -0.06
CA TRP A 15 -8.07 13.12 1.39
C TRP A 15 -6.98 12.37 2.16
N LEU A 16 -6.67 11.14 1.77
CA LEU A 16 -5.56 10.38 2.36
C LEU A 16 -4.23 11.12 2.23
N LEU A 17 -3.92 11.68 1.06
CA LEU A 17 -2.71 12.47 0.85
C LEU A 17 -2.70 13.74 1.72
N TRP A 18 -3.85 14.40 1.86
CA TRP A 18 -3.99 15.57 2.75
C TRP A 18 -3.72 15.20 4.21
N ILE A 19 -4.23 14.05 4.69
CA ILE A 19 -3.95 13.52 6.03
C ILE A 19 -2.46 13.20 6.17
N GLN A 20 -1.86 12.56 5.17
CA GLN A 20 -0.43 12.18 5.20
C GLN A 20 0.48 13.39 5.37
N GLN A 21 0.18 14.51 4.70
CA GLN A 21 0.94 15.76 4.82
C GLN A 21 0.67 16.51 6.13
N ARG A 22 -0.26 16.01 6.94
CA ARG A 22 -0.66 16.54 8.26
C ARG A 22 -0.64 15.43 9.31
N SER A 23 0.33 14.54 9.22
CA SER A 23 0.46 13.39 10.12
C SER A 23 0.71 13.77 11.59
N GLU A 24 0.98 15.03 11.89
CA GLU A 24 1.09 15.57 13.25
C GLU A 24 -0.24 16.19 13.76
N ASP A 25 -1.24 16.34 12.89
CA ASP A 25 -2.56 16.89 13.23
C ASP A 25 -3.54 15.77 13.58
N TRP A 26 -3.84 15.64 14.88
CA TRP A 26 -4.79 14.65 15.38
C TRP A 26 -6.20 14.78 14.79
N ALA A 27 -6.62 15.99 14.43
CA ALA A 27 -7.92 16.20 13.77
C ALA A 27 -7.91 15.62 12.35
N ALA A 28 -6.80 15.73 11.63
CA ALA A 28 -6.64 15.09 10.32
C ALA A 28 -6.62 13.56 10.44
N ILE A 29 -5.89 13.02 11.42
CA ILE A 29 -5.83 11.57 11.67
C ILE A 29 -7.21 11.00 12.00
N ALA A 30 -8.06 11.75 12.71
CA ALA A 30 -9.41 11.33 13.06
C ALA A 30 -10.32 11.09 11.84
N ASP A 31 -9.95 11.60 10.65
CA ASP A 31 -10.68 11.37 9.40
C ASP A 31 -10.29 10.07 8.68
N LEU A 32 -9.24 9.37 9.10
CA LEU A 32 -8.82 8.10 8.47
C LEU A 32 -9.95 7.07 8.31
N PRO A 33 -10.85 6.84 9.29
CA PRO A 33 -11.96 5.90 9.12
C PRO A 33 -12.92 6.28 7.97
N LYS A 34 -13.05 7.57 7.63
CA LYS A 34 -13.88 8.03 6.50
C LYS A 34 -13.22 7.63 5.18
N VAL A 35 -11.91 7.80 5.07
CA VAL A 35 -11.13 7.37 3.91
C VAL A 35 -11.23 5.86 3.71
N GLU A 36 -11.08 5.09 4.79
CA GLU A 36 -11.23 3.63 4.76
C GLU A 36 -12.62 3.23 4.23
N ALA A 37 -13.69 3.84 4.76
CA ALA A 37 -15.05 3.54 4.31
C ALA A 37 -15.28 3.86 2.82
N MET A 38 -14.64 4.92 2.30
CA MET A 38 -14.70 5.25 0.87
C MET A 38 -13.97 4.20 0.02
N LEU A 39 -12.79 3.73 0.45
CA LEU A 39 -12.04 2.68 -0.24
C LEU A 39 -12.75 1.32 -0.17
N ASP A 40 -13.33 0.95 0.98
CA ASP A 40 -14.16 -0.25 1.13
C ASP A 40 -15.38 -0.18 0.21
N ARG A 41 -15.96 1.01 0.03
CA ARG A 41 -17.06 1.20 -0.92
C ARG A 41 -16.61 1.07 -2.38
N VAL A 42 -15.41 1.53 -2.73
CA VAL A 42 -14.82 1.28 -4.06
C VAL A 42 -14.69 -0.22 -4.30
N LEU A 43 -14.13 -0.99 -3.35
CA LEU A 43 -14.01 -2.44 -3.47
C LEU A 43 -15.35 -3.15 -3.63
N ALA A 44 -16.38 -2.70 -2.91
CA ALA A 44 -17.73 -3.26 -3.02
C ALA A 44 -18.44 -2.93 -4.34
N LEU A 45 -17.97 -1.91 -5.07
CA LEU A 45 -18.51 -1.52 -6.39
C LEU A 45 -17.74 -2.19 -7.51
N ASP A 46 -16.41 -2.10 -7.48
CA ASP A 46 -15.50 -2.76 -8.40
C ASP A 46 -14.17 -3.05 -7.67
N GLU A 47 -13.97 -4.32 -7.33
CA GLU A 47 -12.75 -4.79 -6.66
C GLU A 47 -11.49 -4.58 -7.54
N GLY A 48 -11.65 -4.70 -8.87
CA GLY A 48 -10.58 -4.61 -9.86
C GLY A 48 -10.26 -3.19 -10.30
N TYR A 49 -11.00 -2.19 -9.81
CA TYR A 49 -10.86 -0.79 -10.19
C TYR A 49 -9.39 -0.33 -10.11
N GLU A 50 -8.91 0.30 -11.19
CA GLU A 50 -7.52 0.77 -11.31
C GLU A 50 -6.49 -0.32 -10.94
N GLN A 51 -6.73 -1.56 -11.40
CA GLN A 51 -5.86 -2.72 -11.14
C GLN A 51 -5.73 -3.06 -9.64
N GLY A 52 -6.81 -2.86 -8.87
CA GLY A 52 -6.84 -3.17 -7.44
C GLY A 52 -6.18 -2.10 -6.56
N GLN A 53 -6.12 -0.85 -7.00
CA GLN A 53 -5.51 0.25 -6.24
C GLN A 53 -6.16 0.51 -4.88
N ALA A 54 -7.47 0.27 -4.73
CA ALA A 54 -8.12 0.38 -3.42
C ALA A 54 -7.56 -0.63 -2.40
N HIS A 55 -7.23 -1.86 -2.84
CA HIS A 55 -6.50 -2.83 -2.02
C HIS A 55 -5.10 -2.33 -1.66
N TYR A 56 -4.39 -1.67 -2.56
CA TYR A 56 -3.07 -1.10 -2.25
C TYR A 56 -3.13 -0.12 -1.06
N TYR A 57 -4.07 0.84 -1.08
CA TYR A 57 -4.22 1.82 0.00
C TYR A 57 -4.74 1.20 1.30
N LEU A 58 -5.72 0.30 1.23
CA LEU A 58 -6.22 -0.41 2.41
C LEU A 58 -5.14 -1.30 3.04
N GLY A 59 -4.25 -1.89 2.24
CA GLY A 59 -3.08 -2.60 2.72
C GLY A 59 -2.20 -1.73 3.61
N ILE A 60 -1.90 -0.52 3.17
CA ILE A 60 -1.12 0.45 3.95
C ILE A 60 -1.87 0.80 5.24
N LEU A 61 -3.12 1.24 5.14
CA LEU A 61 -3.92 1.73 6.28
C LEU A 61 -4.07 0.67 7.38
N ARG A 62 -4.39 -0.58 7.00
CA ARG A 62 -4.54 -1.70 7.93
C ARG A 62 -3.20 -2.17 8.52
N SER A 63 -2.07 -1.75 7.95
CA SER A 63 -0.71 -2.02 8.44
C SER A 63 -0.04 -0.79 9.09
N LEU A 64 -0.75 0.31 9.34
CA LEU A 64 -0.18 1.45 10.08
C LEU A 64 -0.12 1.21 11.60
N ARG A 65 -1.03 0.38 12.14
CA ARG A 65 -1.18 0.17 13.58
C ARG A 65 -0.70 -1.22 14.00
N PRO A 66 0.26 -1.32 14.94
CA PRO A 66 0.66 -2.61 15.51
C PRO A 66 -0.47 -3.33 16.24
N PRO A 67 -0.40 -4.68 16.35
CA PRO A 67 -1.36 -5.46 17.15
C PRO A 67 -1.41 -5.02 18.62
N SER A 68 -0.27 -4.64 19.19
CA SER A 68 -0.18 -4.14 20.58
C SER A 68 -0.98 -2.85 20.83
N LEU A 69 -1.29 -2.10 19.78
CA LEU A 69 -2.12 -0.89 19.82
C LEU A 69 -3.54 -1.15 19.26
N GLY A 70 -3.93 -2.42 19.08
CA GLY A 70 -5.26 -2.80 18.60
C GLY A 70 -5.43 -2.79 17.08
N GLY A 71 -4.33 -2.80 16.30
CA GLY A 71 -4.38 -2.99 14.85
C GLY A 71 -4.56 -4.46 14.44
N ASN A 72 -4.91 -4.70 13.17
CA ASN A 72 -4.98 -6.05 12.59
C ASN A 72 -4.18 -6.11 11.27
N PRO A 73 -2.84 -6.26 11.35
CA PRO A 73 -1.97 -6.28 10.17
C PRO A 73 -2.29 -7.39 9.17
N GLU A 74 -2.91 -8.49 9.63
CA GLU A 74 -3.31 -9.59 8.75
C GLU A 74 -4.35 -9.16 7.71
N GLN A 75 -5.21 -8.19 8.03
CA GLN A 75 -6.09 -7.60 7.01
C GLN A 75 -5.27 -6.84 5.97
N GLY A 76 -4.26 -6.08 6.39
CA GLY A 76 -3.35 -5.38 5.48
C GLY A 76 -2.64 -6.36 4.54
N ARG A 77 -2.18 -7.50 5.08
CA ARG A 77 -1.59 -8.59 4.29
C ARG A 77 -2.51 -9.10 3.17
N VAL A 78 -3.79 -9.33 3.50
CA VAL A 78 -4.80 -9.78 2.53
C VAL A 78 -4.97 -8.75 1.42
N HIS A 79 -5.08 -7.47 1.77
CA HIS A 79 -5.20 -6.40 0.78
C HIS A 79 -3.95 -6.30 -0.10
N PHE A 80 -2.74 -6.34 0.45
CA PHE A 80 -1.53 -6.30 -0.37
C PHE A 80 -1.45 -7.47 -1.36
N LYS A 81 -1.74 -8.69 -0.92
CA LYS A 81 -1.79 -9.86 -1.80
C LYS A 81 -2.80 -9.66 -2.92
N ARG A 82 -4.00 -9.16 -2.59
CA ARG A 82 -5.05 -8.93 -3.57
C ARG A 82 -4.69 -7.84 -4.59
N ALA A 83 -4.03 -6.76 -4.16
CA ALA A 83 -3.53 -5.72 -5.07
C ALA A 83 -2.46 -6.28 -6.05
N ILE A 84 -1.58 -7.16 -5.56
CA ILE A 84 -0.56 -7.82 -6.40
C ILE A 84 -1.24 -8.75 -7.41
N GLU A 85 -2.23 -9.54 -6.97
CA GLU A 85 -2.99 -10.44 -7.85
C GLU A 85 -3.76 -9.70 -8.94
N LEU A 86 -4.52 -8.66 -8.58
CA LEU A 86 -5.36 -7.89 -9.51
C LEU A 86 -4.55 -7.08 -10.53
N SER A 87 -3.34 -6.64 -10.16
CA SER A 87 -2.41 -6.01 -11.10
C SER A 87 -1.57 -7.02 -11.89
N HIS A 88 -1.78 -8.33 -11.70
CA HIS A 88 -0.94 -9.39 -12.27
C HIS A 88 0.56 -9.21 -11.95
N GLY A 89 0.87 -8.63 -10.79
CA GLY A 89 2.23 -8.30 -10.36
C GLY A 89 2.84 -7.07 -11.05
N HIS A 90 2.11 -6.37 -11.92
CA HIS A 90 2.63 -5.19 -12.62
C HIS A 90 2.72 -3.94 -11.75
N ASN A 91 1.91 -3.80 -10.71
CA ASN A 91 2.01 -2.69 -9.77
C ASN A 91 3.10 -2.98 -8.73
N LEU A 92 4.34 -2.59 -9.03
CA LEU A 92 5.49 -2.87 -8.15
C LEU A 92 5.40 -2.10 -6.83
N ALA A 93 4.70 -0.97 -6.80
CA ALA A 93 4.51 -0.19 -5.57
C ALA A 93 3.78 -1.00 -4.49
N ALA A 94 2.87 -1.91 -4.88
CA ALA A 94 2.17 -2.78 -3.93
C ALA A 94 3.13 -3.71 -3.17
N LYS A 95 4.11 -4.31 -3.85
CA LYS A 95 5.14 -5.14 -3.20
C LYS A 95 6.05 -4.31 -2.29
N VAL A 96 6.43 -3.11 -2.70
CA VAL A 96 7.24 -2.20 -1.89
C VAL A 96 6.51 -1.77 -0.62
N ALA A 97 5.24 -1.39 -0.72
CA ALA A 97 4.42 -1.04 0.43
C ALA A 97 4.19 -2.25 1.34
N TYR A 98 4.00 -3.44 0.78
CA TYR A 98 3.85 -4.67 1.56
C TYR A 98 5.11 -4.96 2.40
N ALA A 99 6.30 -4.84 1.80
CA ALA A 99 7.56 -4.96 2.54
C ALA A 99 7.70 -3.86 3.61
N ARG A 100 7.44 -2.60 3.26
CA ARG A 100 7.63 -1.44 4.14
C ARG A 100 6.69 -1.43 5.34
N TYR A 101 5.40 -1.68 5.13
CA TYR A 101 4.36 -1.46 6.13
C TYR A 101 3.96 -2.75 6.86
N TYR A 102 3.94 -3.90 6.19
CA TYR A 102 3.59 -5.16 6.85
C TYR A 102 4.82 -5.94 7.31
N ALA A 103 5.75 -6.27 6.40
CA ALA A 103 6.85 -7.18 6.74
C ALA A 103 7.73 -6.61 7.86
N ARG A 104 8.04 -5.30 7.81
CA ARG A 104 8.70 -4.59 8.90
C ARG A 104 7.89 -4.60 10.21
N LEU A 105 6.59 -4.35 10.14
CA LEU A 105 5.72 -4.31 11.32
C LEU A 105 5.66 -5.63 12.09
N ILE A 106 5.69 -6.75 11.36
CA ILE A 106 5.68 -8.10 11.95
C ILE A 106 7.08 -8.70 12.11
N TYR A 107 8.14 -7.91 11.89
CA TYR A 107 9.54 -8.33 11.98
C TYR A 107 9.91 -9.52 11.07
N ASP A 108 9.30 -9.60 9.87
CA ASP A 108 9.57 -10.63 8.85
C ASP A 108 10.58 -10.12 7.81
N GLN A 109 11.87 -10.28 8.13
CA GLN A 109 12.96 -9.87 7.24
C GLN A 109 13.00 -10.67 5.93
N GLU A 110 12.68 -11.97 5.98
CA GLU A 110 12.70 -12.83 4.79
C GLU A 110 11.65 -12.36 3.77
N LEU A 111 10.43 -12.08 4.22
CA LEU A 111 9.38 -11.53 3.38
C LEU A 111 9.77 -10.14 2.84
N HIS A 112 10.32 -9.28 3.69
CA HIS A 112 10.78 -7.95 3.29
C HIS A 112 11.79 -8.04 2.15
N ASP A 113 12.89 -8.78 2.35
CA ASP A 113 13.98 -8.84 1.38
C ASP A 113 13.56 -9.56 0.10
N ARG A 114 12.74 -10.62 0.20
CA ARG A 114 12.20 -11.32 -0.99
C ARG A 114 11.38 -10.39 -1.87
N LEU A 115 10.41 -9.67 -1.29
CA LEU A 115 9.53 -8.76 -2.04
C LEU A 115 10.31 -7.64 -2.74
N LEU A 116 11.30 -7.06 -2.05
CA LEU A 116 12.09 -5.96 -2.61
C LEU A 116 13.04 -6.44 -3.72
N ASN A 117 13.62 -7.63 -3.59
CA ASN A 117 14.43 -8.22 -4.66
C ASN A 117 13.58 -8.56 -5.90
N GLU A 118 12.36 -9.09 -5.72
CA GLU A 118 11.42 -9.29 -6.83
C GLU A 118 11.11 -7.98 -7.58
N VAL A 119 10.89 -6.89 -6.84
CA VAL A 119 10.65 -5.56 -7.43
C VAL A 119 11.85 -5.10 -8.26
N ILE A 120 13.07 -5.27 -7.75
CA ILE A 120 14.30 -4.87 -8.44
C ILE A 120 14.53 -5.69 -9.71
N ALA A 121 14.16 -6.98 -9.70
CA ALA A 121 14.33 -7.88 -10.85
C ALA A 121 13.22 -7.76 -11.91
N SER A 122 12.10 -7.11 -11.60
CA SER A 122 10.96 -6.97 -12.51
C SER A 122 11.22 -5.92 -13.61
N ASP A 123 10.60 -6.09 -14.79
CA ASP A 123 10.59 -5.04 -15.83
C ASP A 123 9.62 -3.92 -15.41
N PRO A 124 10.09 -2.67 -15.24
CA PRO A 124 9.21 -1.58 -14.82
C PRO A 124 8.34 -1.04 -15.96
N HIS A 125 8.58 -1.37 -17.23
CA HIS A 125 7.94 -0.73 -18.40
C HIS A 125 6.56 -1.30 -18.71
N VAL A 126 5.60 -1.02 -17.84
CA VAL A 126 4.19 -1.39 -18.02
C VAL A 126 3.36 -0.15 -18.40
N PRO A 127 2.58 -0.17 -19.49
CA PRO A 127 1.70 0.94 -19.86
C PRO A 127 0.84 1.43 -18.68
N GLY A 128 0.88 2.74 -18.40
CA GLY A 128 0.18 3.36 -17.27
C GLY A 128 0.90 3.28 -15.92
N LEU A 129 1.92 2.42 -15.76
CA LEU A 129 2.61 2.21 -14.47
C LEU A 129 4.11 2.49 -14.51
N THR A 130 4.73 2.72 -15.68
CA THR A 130 6.18 2.88 -15.84
C THR A 130 6.82 3.80 -14.81
N LEU A 131 6.30 5.02 -14.63
CA LEU A 131 6.86 5.97 -13.67
C LEU A 131 6.78 5.44 -12.24
N SER A 132 5.61 4.95 -11.83
CA SER A 132 5.39 4.39 -10.49
C SER A 132 6.34 3.21 -10.23
N ASN A 133 6.50 2.32 -11.21
CA ASN A 133 7.37 1.15 -11.11
C ASN A 133 8.86 1.51 -11.02
N VAL A 134 9.33 2.47 -11.81
CA VAL A 134 10.71 2.97 -11.70
C VAL A 134 10.97 3.59 -10.31
N LEU A 135 10.01 4.35 -9.78
CA LEU A 135 10.11 4.91 -8.44
C LEU A 135 10.08 3.81 -7.37
N ALA A 136 9.23 2.80 -7.52
CA ALA A 136 9.16 1.64 -6.63
C ALA A 136 10.50 0.89 -6.58
N GLN A 137 11.17 0.67 -7.70
CA GLN A 137 12.51 0.07 -7.73
C GLN A 137 13.56 0.91 -6.99
N ARG A 138 13.51 2.24 -7.13
CA ARG A 138 14.40 3.13 -6.38
C ARG A 138 14.17 3.03 -4.87
N GLU A 139 12.91 3.00 -4.45
CA GLU A 139 12.54 2.84 -3.04
C GLU A 139 12.90 1.44 -2.50
N ALA A 140 12.75 0.39 -3.31
CA ALA A 140 13.14 -0.97 -2.93
C ALA A 140 14.64 -1.08 -2.63
N ARG A 141 15.51 -0.47 -3.45
CA ARG A 141 16.95 -0.43 -3.20
C ARG A 141 17.28 0.26 -1.88
N LYS A 142 16.65 1.40 -1.59
CA LYS A 142 16.84 2.13 -0.32
C LYS A 142 16.39 1.32 0.90
N LEU A 143 15.25 0.63 0.80
CA LEU A 143 14.72 -0.20 1.88
C LEU A 143 15.62 -1.41 2.16
N LEU A 144 16.20 -2.03 1.13
CA LEU A 144 17.20 -3.11 1.30
C LEU A 144 18.48 -2.60 1.97
N THR A 145 18.98 -1.42 1.59
CA THR A 145 20.18 -0.83 2.24
C THR A 145 19.99 -0.64 3.74
N SER A 146 18.78 -0.29 4.19
CA SER A 146 18.43 -0.12 5.60
C SER A 146 17.86 -1.38 6.27
N SER A 147 17.83 -2.53 5.57
CA SER A 147 17.18 -3.75 6.07
C SER A 147 17.87 -4.27 7.32
N ALA A 148 19.19 -4.48 7.26
CA ALA A 148 19.96 -5.01 8.38
C ALA A 148 19.81 -4.14 9.64
N ASP A 149 19.97 -2.83 9.50
CA ASP A 149 19.86 -1.90 10.64
C ASP A 149 18.46 -1.93 11.27
N TYR A 150 17.40 -2.04 10.45
CA TYR A 150 16.01 -2.04 10.95
C TYR A 150 15.64 -3.32 11.72
N PHE A 151 16.11 -4.49 11.30
CA PHE A 151 15.73 -5.78 11.93
C PHE A 151 16.70 -6.24 13.03
N MET A 152 17.84 -5.55 13.21
CA MET A 152 18.76 -5.79 14.33
C MET A 152 18.40 -5.00 15.61
N GLU A 153 17.53 -3.99 15.50
CA GLU A 153 16.89 -3.28 16.63
C GLU A 153 15.65 -4.01 17.16
#